data_AF-A0A2T2UIS2-F1
#
_entry.id   AF-A0A2T2UIS2-F1
#
_cell.length_a   1.000
_cell.length_b   1.000
_cell.length_c   1.000
_cell.angle_alpha   90.00
_cell.angle_beta   90.00
_cell.angle_gamma   90.00
#
_symmetry.space_group_name_H-M   'P 1'
#
loop_
_entity.id
_entity.type
_entity.pdbx_description
1 polymer ?
#
loop_
_entity_poly.entity_id
_entity_poly.type
_entity_poly.pdbx_seq_one_letter_code
_entity_poly.pdbx_strand_id
1 'polypeptide(L)'
;DEIEEPALVLVRCRSGVCVNVESNGRDATPPLHAILFLVSPRSHPRRHLRSLSTLARRMDEASFIEEWRAADNEQALKETLLHHERYLSLQLLEGHKTEAFIGKPIKDIDLPARVLVALVRRGNDTAR
;
A
#
# COMPACT_ATOMS: atom_id res chain seq x y z
N ASP A 1 17.36 21.02 0.07
CA ASP A 1 16.03 20.77 0.64
C ASP A 1 16.00 19.41 1.32
N GLU A 2 15.84 19.40 2.64
CA GLU A 2 15.63 18.17 3.43
C GLU A 2 14.13 17.94 3.60
N ILE A 3 13.68 16.69 3.52
CA ILE A 3 12.29 16.34 3.80
C ILE A 3 12.06 16.29 5.32
N GLU A 4 10.89 16.77 5.77
CA GLU A 4 10.53 16.81 7.19
C GLU A 4 9.94 15.47 7.68
N GLU A 5 9.24 14.75 6.80
CA GLU A 5 8.60 13.48 7.09
C GLU A 5 9.04 12.36 6.12
N PRO A 6 9.01 11.08 6.54
CA PRO A 6 9.23 9.97 5.63
C PRO A 6 8.20 9.92 4.50
N ALA A 7 8.67 9.63 3.29
CA ALA A 7 7.85 9.44 2.11
C ALA A 7 8.12 8.08 1.47
N LEU A 8 7.06 7.36 1.11
CA LEU A 8 7.14 6.12 0.33
C LEU A 8 6.64 6.39 -1.08
N VAL A 9 7.51 6.19 -2.07
CA VAL A 9 7.15 6.24 -3.50
C VAL A 9 7.02 4.80 -4.00
N LEU A 10 5.87 4.53 -4.61
CA LEU A 10 5.48 3.21 -5.11
C LEU A 10 5.37 3.29 -6.63
N VAL A 11 6.19 2.51 -7.32
CA VAL A 11 6.16 2.39 -8.77
C VAL A 11 5.70 1.00 -9.13
N ARG A 12 4.64 0.89 -9.93
CA ARG A 12 4.16 -0.38 -10.47
C ARG A 12 4.48 -0.51 -11.95
N CYS A 13 5.09 -1.63 -12.30
CA CYS A 13 5.35 -2.04 -13.67
C CYS A 13 4.38 -3.17 -14.07
N ARG A 14 3.23 -2.82 -14.67
CA ARG A 14 2.15 -3.78 -14.95
C ARG A 14 2.59 -4.94 -15.85
N SER A 15 3.32 -4.63 -16.93
CA SER A 15 3.85 -5.63 -17.86
C SER A 15 5.15 -6.28 -17.37
N GLY A 16 5.72 -5.79 -16.27
CA GLY A 16 7.09 -6.12 -15.86
C GLY A 16 8.13 -5.39 -16.69
N VAL A 17 9.30 -5.15 -16.10
CA VAL A 17 10.47 -4.61 -16.81
C VAL A 17 11.64 -5.55 -16.57
N CYS A 18 12.25 -6.05 -17.65
CA CYS A 18 13.51 -6.77 -17.55
C CYS A 18 14.62 -5.75 -17.26
N VAL A 19 15.21 -5.81 -16.08
CA VAL A 19 16.38 -5.01 -15.75
C VAL A 19 17.59 -5.90 -15.94
N ASN A 20 18.49 -5.50 -16.84
CA ASN A 20 19.81 -6.12 -16.93
C ASN A 20 20.64 -5.64 -15.73
N VAL A 21 20.43 -6.28 -14.58
CA VAL A 21 21.41 -6.23 -13.50
C VAL A 21 22.50 -7.19 -13.96
N GLU A 22 23.76 -6.73 -14.03
CA GLU A 22 24.90 -7.56 -14.39
C GLU A 22 24.93 -8.80 -13.48
N SER A 23 24.30 -9.89 -13.93
CA SER A 23 24.21 -11.15 -13.22
C SER A 23 25.38 -11.98 -13.72
N ASN A 24 26.17 -12.51 -12.78
CA ASN A 24 27.41 -13.25 -13.03
C ASN A 24 27.17 -14.65 -13.64
N GLY A 25 26.30 -14.73 -14.65
CA GLY A 25 26.06 -15.91 -15.44
C GLY A 25 25.39 -17.03 -14.66
N ARG A 26 24.07 -16.95 -14.51
CA ARG A 26 23.08 -18.05 -14.67
C ARG A 26 21.71 -17.53 -14.25
N ASP A 27 20.73 -17.81 -15.11
CA ASP A 27 19.32 -17.43 -15.05
C ASP A 27 18.96 -15.99 -15.43
N ALA A 28 18.00 -15.88 -16.36
CA ALA A 28 17.37 -14.61 -16.70
C ALA A 28 16.63 -14.09 -15.45
N THR A 29 16.94 -12.86 -15.04
CA THR A 29 16.29 -12.24 -13.90
C THR A 29 14.77 -12.16 -14.18
N PRO A 30 13.92 -12.61 -13.24
CA PRO A 30 12.47 -12.43 -13.36
C PRO A 30 12.12 -10.96 -13.59
N PRO A 31 11.05 -10.66 -14.34
CA PRO A 31 10.65 -9.29 -14.62
C PRO A 31 10.33 -8.51 -13.33
N LEU A 32 10.80 -7.26 -13.27
CA LEU A 32 10.55 -6.36 -12.16
C LEU A 32 9.14 -5.78 -12.25
N HIS A 33 8.31 -6.02 -11.23
CA HIS A 33 6.92 -5.55 -11.19
C HIS A 33 6.66 -4.40 -10.21
N ALA A 34 7.59 -4.14 -9.29
CA ALA A 34 7.46 -3.11 -8.28
C ALA A 34 8.82 -2.46 -7.97
N ILE A 35 8.83 -1.14 -7.77
CA ILE A 35 9.95 -0.42 -7.18
C ILE A 35 9.41 0.42 -6.03
N LEU A 36 10.04 0.30 -4.87
CA LEU A 36 9.66 1.02 -3.66
C LEU A 36 10.84 1.89 -3.21
N PHE A 37 10.61 3.20 -3.12
CA PHE A 37 11.59 4.13 -2.57
C PHE A 37 11.08 4.68 -1.24
N LEU A 38 11.76 4.35 -0.14
CA LEU A 38 11.50 4.98 1.15
C LEU A 38 12.54 6.07 1.38
N VAL A 39 12.09 7.32 1.33
CA VAL A 39 12.91 8.48 1.66
C VAL A 39 12.58 8.89 3.09
N SER A 40 13.59 9.15 3.92
CA SER A 40 13.36 9.51 5.32
C SER A 40 14.33 10.60 5.79
N PRO A 41 13.88 11.50 6.70
CA PRO A 41 14.77 12.47 7.32
C PRO A 41 15.90 11.77 8.09
N ARG A 42 17.10 12.36 8.11
CA ARG A 42 18.27 11.79 8.81
C ARG A 42 18.09 11.69 10.33
N SER A 43 17.15 12.44 10.89
CA SER A 43 16.92 12.57 12.33
C SER A 43 16.39 11.31 13.02
N HIS A 44 15.86 10.31 12.28
CA HIS A 44 15.22 9.13 12.88
C HIS A 44 15.52 7.79 12.18
N PRO A 45 16.80 7.35 12.12
CA PRO A 45 17.23 6.18 11.34
C PRO A 45 16.78 4.82 11.90
N ARG A 46 16.13 4.76 13.07
CA ARG A 46 15.54 3.49 13.56
C ARG A 46 14.13 3.26 13.03
N ARG A 47 13.39 4.34 12.76
CA ARG A 47 11.97 4.29 12.35
C ARG A 47 11.83 3.77 10.93
N HIS A 48 12.64 4.25 9.99
CA HIS A 48 12.59 3.82 8.59
C HIS A 48 13.01 2.35 8.40
N LEU A 49 13.96 1.82 9.18
CA LEU A 49 14.36 0.40 9.13
C LEU A 49 13.22 -0.52 9.55
N ARG A 50 12.41 -0.12 10.54
CA ARG A 50 11.21 -0.86 10.92
C ARG A 50 10.16 -0.87 9.79
N SER A 51 9.96 0.26 9.13
CA SER A 51 9.06 0.35 7.97
C SER A 51 9.55 -0.53 6.82
N LEU A 52 10.86 -0.50 6.50
CA LEU A 52 11.45 -1.38 5.49
C LEU A 52 11.31 -2.86 5.84
N SER A 53 11.59 -3.24 7.09
CA SER A 53 11.44 -4.64 7.55
C SER A 53 9.99 -5.11 7.42
N THR A 54 9.03 -4.24 7.71
CA THR A 54 7.60 -4.57 7.59
C THR A 54 7.21 -4.75 6.12
N LEU A 55 7.64 -3.85 5.25
CA LEU A 55 7.41 -3.96 3.80
C LEU A 55 8.10 -5.19 3.21
N ALA A 56 9.35 -5.48 3.59
CA ALA A 56 10.09 -6.66 3.14
C ALA A 56 9.36 -7.95 3.51
N ARG A 57 8.94 -8.08 4.78
CA ARG A 57 8.15 -9.23 5.24
C ARG A 57 6.87 -9.42 4.43
N ARG A 58 6.21 -8.32 4.05
CA ARG A 58 5.01 -8.39 3.21
C ARG A 58 5.32 -8.81 1.78
N MET A 59 6.41 -8.32 1.20
CA MET A 59 6.84 -8.69 -0.15
C MET A 59 7.29 -10.14 -0.26
N ASP A 60 7.76 -10.74 0.84
CA ASP A 60 8.15 -12.16 0.91
C ASP A 60 6.95 -13.12 0.97
N GLU A 61 5.73 -12.63 1.17
CA GLU A 61 4.54 -13.49 1.17
C GLU A 61 4.21 -13.99 -0.24
N ALA A 62 3.94 -15.29 -0.36
CA ALA A 62 3.70 -15.94 -1.65
C ALA A 62 2.53 -15.32 -2.45
N SER A 63 1.54 -14.72 -1.77
CA SER A 63 0.39 -14.10 -2.43
C SER A 63 0.65 -12.66 -2.90
N PHE A 64 1.72 -12.01 -2.41
CA PHE A 64 1.95 -10.59 -2.63
C PHE A 64 2.03 -10.22 -4.11
N ILE A 65 2.82 -10.96 -4.90
CA ILE A 65 3.06 -10.62 -6.30
C ILE A 65 1.79 -10.77 -7.15
N GLU A 66 0.96 -11.76 -6.86
CA GLU A 66 -0.31 -11.99 -7.55
C GLU A 66 -1.33 -10.89 -7.21
N GLU A 67 -1.46 -10.58 -5.92
CA GLU A 67 -2.32 -9.48 -5.45
C GLU A 67 -1.87 -8.12 -6.00
N TRP A 68 -0.55 -7.86 -6.06
CA TRP A 68 0.02 -6.61 -6.57
C TRP A 68 -0.26 -6.42 -8.06
N ARG A 69 -0.18 -7.52 -8.83
CA ARG A 69 -0.46 -7.51 -10.27
C ARG A 69 -1.95 -7.37 -10.55
N ALA A 70 -2.81 -7.98 -9.72
CA ALA A 70 -4.26 -7.94 -9.84
C ALA A 70 -4.89 -6.62 -9.35
N ALA A 71 -4.19 -5.81 -8.57
CA ALA A 71 -4.72 -4.56 -8.03
C ALA A 71 -5.14 -3.57 -9.13
N ASP A 72 -6.43 -3.26 -9.27
CA ASP A 72 -6.91 -2.45 -10.40
C ASP A 72 -6.66 -0.94 -10.26
N ASN A 73 -6.43 -0.45 -9.04
CA ASN A 73 -6.30 0.97 -8.73
C ASN A 73 -5.30 1.23 -7.60
N GLU A 74 -5.02 2.51 -7.34
CA GLU A 74 -4.08 2.94 -6.29
C GLU A 74 -4.45 2.42 -4.90
N GLN A 75 -5.74 2.37 -4.58
CA GLN A 75 -6.22 1.88 -3.29
C GLN A 75 -5.95 0.38 -3.12
N ALA A 76 -6.24 -0.42 -4.14
CA ALA A 76 -5.93 -1.85 -4.14
C ALA A 76 -4.42 -2.09 -3.99
N LEU A 77 -3.57 -1.27 -4.62
CA LEU A 77 -2.11 -1.36 -4.45
C LEU A 77 -1.67 -1.04 -3.02
N LYS A 78 -2.23 0.02 -2.43
CA LYS A 78 -1.98 0.39 -1.03
C LYS A 78 -2.43 -0.72 -0.09
N GLU A 79 -3.58 -1.32 -0.33
CA GLU A 79 -4.09 -2.45 0.45
C GLU A 79 -3.16 -3.66 0.35
N THR A 80 -2.73 -4.05 -0.86
CA THR A 80 -1.77 -5.15 -1.04
C THR A 80 -0.50 -4.92 -0.22
N LEU A 81 0.01 -3.68 -0.11
CA LEU A 81 1.20 -3.37 0.68
C LEU A 81 0.94 -3.25 2.18
N LEU A 82 -0.20 -2.67 2.57
CA LEU A 82 -0.53 -2.31 3.94
C LEU A 82 -1.37 -3.36 4.66
N HIS A 83 -1.75 -4.47 4.00
CA HIS A 83 -2.63 -5.51 4.57
C HIS A 83 -2.12 -6.08 5.91
N HIS A 84 -0.81 -5.95 6.17
CA HIS A 84 -0.16 -6.37 7.40
C HIS A 84 0.05 -5.28 8.47
N GLU A 85 -0.22 -4.03 8.13
CA GLU A 85 -0.46 -2.99 9.12
C GLU A 85 -1.96 -2.98 9.44
N ARG A 86 -2.37 -2.40 10.58
CA ARG A 86 -3.74 -2.48 11.14
C ARG A 86 -4.78 -1.67 10.32
N TYR A 87 -4.79 -1.84 9.01
CA TYR A 87 -5.69 -1.18 8.07
C TYR A 87 -6.85 -2.10 7.71
N LEU A 88 -8.05 -1.54 7.75
CA LEU A 88 -9.28 -2.19 7.32
C LEU A 88 -9.89 -1.33 6.22
N SER A 89 -10.10 -1.92 5.05
CA SER A 89 -10.87 -1.30 3.97
C SER A 89 -12.29 -1.81 4.00
N LEU A 90 -13.24 -0.87 4.07
CA LEU A 90 -14.67 -1.16 4.06
C LEU A 90 -15.28 -0.60 2.78
N GLN A 91 -15.82 -1.49 1.94
CA GLN A 91 -16.65 -1.11 0.81
C GLN A 91 -18.10 -1.00 1.26
N LEU A 92 -18.74 0.14 0.98
CA LEU A 92 -20.15 0.36 1.28
C LEU A 92 -20.98 -0.03 0.05
N LEU A 93 -21.75 -1.11 0.17
CA LEU A 93 -22.54 -1.69 -0.92
C LEU A 93 -23.98 -1.91 -0.42
N GLU A 94 -24.97 -1.57 -1.24
CA GLU A 94 -26.37 -1.89 -0.97
C GLU A 94 -26.59 -3.42 -0.93
N GLY A 95 -27.47 -3.89 -0.05
CA GLY A 95 -27.74 -5.31 0.14
C GLY A 95 -26.68 -6.08 0.94
N HIS A 96 -25.64 -5.40 1.45
CA HIS A 96 -24.59 -5.98 2.29
C HIS A 96 -24.59 -5.38 3.71
N LYS A 97 -23.86 -6.02 4.64
CA LYS A 97 -23.73 -5.56 6.03
C LYS A 97 -23.19 -4.13 6.18
N THR A 98 -22.50 -3.62 5.16
CA THR A 98 -21.95 -2.26 5.13
C THR A 98 -22.95 -1.20 4.66
N GLU A 99 -24.12 -1.60 4.17
CA GLU A 99 -25.20 -0.70 3.74
C GLU A 99 -25.63 0.27 4.85
N ALA A 100 -25.61 -0.17 6.10
CA ALA A 100 -25.97 0.64 7.27
C ALA A 100 -25.07 1.87 7.50
N PHE A 101 -23.94 1.97 6.79
CA PHE A 101 -23.04 3.13 6.82
C PHE A 101 -23.22 4.07 5.61
N ILE A 102 -24.02 3.69 4.60
CA ILE A 102 -24.27 4.54 3.43
C ILE A 102 -25.00 5.81 3.87
N GLY A 103 -24.52 6.96 3.38
CA GLY A 103 -25.10 8.27 3.69
C GLY A 103 -24.77 8.80 5.10
N LYS A 104 -24.13 8.02 5.97
CA LYS A 104 -23.73 8.48 7.31
C LYS A 104 -22.46 9.33 7.26
N PRO A 105 -22.42 10.47 7.99
CA PRO A 105 -21.18 11.18 8.25
C PRO A 105 -20.21 10.29 9.02
N ILE A 106 -18.91 10.35 8.71
CA ILE A 106 -17.87 9.55 9.41
C ILE A 106 -17.92 9.77 10.94
N LYS A 107 -18.18 11.00 11.37
CA LYS A 107 -18.31 11.35 12.80
C LYS A 107 -19.45 10.63 13.54
N ASP A 108 -20.42 10.11 12.79
CA ASP A 108 -21.60 9.44 13.32
C ASP A 108 -21.49 7.90 13.18
N ILE A 109 -20.32 7.40 12.76
CA ILE A 109 -20.00 5.97 12.72
C ILE A 109 -19.26 5.61 14.01
N ASP A 110 -19.75 4.61 14.72
CA ASP A 110 -19.05 4.01 15.87
C ASP A 110 -17.83 3.22 15.39
N LEU A 111 -16.69 3.90 15.39
CA LEU A 111 -15.39 3.28 15.14
C LEU A 111 -14.73 2.89 16.47
N PRO A 112 -13.99 1.76 16.53
CA PRO A 112 -13.20 1.42 17.70
C PRO A 112 -12.30 2.58 18.14
N ALA A 113 -12.03 2.66 19.44
CA ALA A 113 -11.12 3.67 19.97
C ALA A 113 -9.75 3.59 19.26
N ARG A 114 -9.17 4.75 18.95
CA ARG A 114 -7.85 4.90 18.29
C ARG A 114 -7.80 4.44 16.83
N VAL A 115 -8.93 4.49 16.10
CA VAL A 115 -8.95 4.32 14.65
C VAL A 115 -8.74 5.66 13.95
N LEU A 116 -7.80 5.70 13.00
CA LEU A 116 -7.59 6.82 12.08
C LEU A 116 -8.27 6.48 10.75
N VAL A 117 -9.24 7.31 10.33
CA VAL A 117 -9.79 7.24 8.97
C VAL A 117 -8.82 8.00 8.06
N ALA A 118 -7.97 7.27 7.35
CA ALA A 118 -6.90 7.84 6.55
C ALA A 118 -7.33 8.23 5.12
N LEU A 119 -8.44 7.68 4.62
CA LEU A 119 -8.91 7.94 3.26
C LEU A 119 -10.42 7.69 3.15
N VAL A 120 -11.12 8.59 2.45
CA VAL A 120 -12.51 8.36 2.01
C VAL A 120 -12.59 8.55 0.50
N ARG A 121 -13.10 7.53 -0.19
CA ARG A 121 -13.28 7.55 -1.64
C ARG A 121 -14.76 7.43 -2.00
N ARG A 122 -15.23 8.27 -2.91
CA ARG A 122 -16.59 8.24 -3.47
C ARG A 122 -16.48 8.06 -4.98
N GLY A 123 -16.77 6.86 -5.47
CA GLY A 123 -16.51 6.52 -6.87
C GLY A 123 -15.03 6.65 -7.22
N ASN A 124 -14.70 7.53 -8.17
CA ASN A 124 -13.31 7.85 -8.54
C ASN A 124 -12.73 9.08 -7.80
N ASP A 125 -13.54 9.80 -7.02
CA ASP A 125 -13.09 10.98 -6.29
C ASP A 125 -12.55 10.59 -4.91
N THR A 126 -11.37 11.11 -4.58
CA THR A 126 -10.75 10.97 -3.26
C THR A 126 -10.87 12.27 -2.50
N ALA A 127 -11.57 12.25 -1.36
CA ALA A 127 -11.53 13.35 -0.41
C ALA A 127 -10.30 13.14 0.49
N ARG A 128 -9.40 14.12 0.51
CA ARG A 128 -8.26 14.16 1.45
C ARG A 128 -8.68 14.79 2.77
#